data_AF-A0A445LUL1-F1
#
_entry.id   AF-A0A445LUL1-F1
#
_cell.length_a   1.000
_cell.length_b   1.000
_cell.length_c   1.000
_cell.angle_alpha   90.00
_cell.angle_beta   90.00
_cell.angle_gamma   90.00
#
_symmetry.space_group_name_H-M   'P 1'
#
loop_
_entity.id
_entity.type
_entity.pdbx_description
1 polymer ?
#
loop_
_entity_poly.entity_id
_entity_poly.type
_entity_poly.pdbx_seq_one_letter_code
_entity_poly.pdbx_strand_id
1 'polypeptide(L)'
;MQYAIVDYLWYRSLKGDSNSLGFDMIDKWGRMLPDPERWPSSRGGGGFTEVANKVHSMGLKFGIHLMAGISTQAYNKNTPILDTATGQPYMESGRVWNAKDIGIPSRACKWMTNGFMAINAKTGAGKAFLRSIYELYASWGVDFVKLDCVFGEDLDLDEITFVSEFFNGLERPIVFSLSPGVSATPLMANSVSSLVNTYRVTGDDWDEWSAILAHFNVARDFAASNLIGGKGLKGKSWPDLDMLPFGWLTDPAAHEGPHRATRLTQDEQRTQMTLWCMAKSPIMYGGDLRNIDAWTLGLITNPTLLDINTFSSNNQEFLDITTLNDVKTEGHNVTKVPFTYSLAITECTDPKVSGWSSEKYNQDLERICYKSSTQDQEEPFCVHKRELPIASPKQSSIQSEQIWKLKSNGTLVNGYSGKCATVGRVLDVGDLNPIRSWVATHTERGKIYVAFFNLNKETTTISANIADLPAVSRLGTRRKLKICAGTEIWSRSIVRTKTTFSAQVPGHGSALFVLSCL
;
A
#
# COMPACT_ATOMS: atom_id res chain seq x y z
N MET A 1 16.13 -0.77 13.12
CA MET A 1 14.89 -0.28 13.76
C MET A 1 15.19 1.03 14.44
N GLN A 2 14.35 2.06 14.27
CA GLN A 2 14.60 3.40 14.82
C GLN A 2 13.37 4.02 15.50
N TYR A 3 12.17 3.48 15.30
CA TYR A 3 10.92 4.08 15.77
C TYR A 3 10.22 3.14 16.76
N ALA A 4 9.67 3.71 17.83
CA ALA A 4 8.70 3.09 18.72
C ALA A 4 7.37 3.83 18.56
N ILE A 5 6.37 3.16 17.98
CA ILE A 5 5.11 3.77 17.56
C ILE A 5 3.98 3.22 18.43
N VAL A 6 3.23 4.11 19.08
CA VAL A 6 1.99 3.75 19.79
C VAL A 6 0.85 3.77 18.79
N ASP A 7 0.28 2.60 18.49
CA ASP A 7 -0.85 2.47 17.56
C ASP A 7 -2.20 2.86 18.21
N TYR A 8 -3.32 2.60 17.54
CA TYR A 8 -4.62 3.22 17.75
C TYR A 8 -5.17 3.17 19.20
N LEU A 9 -6.04 4.15 19.51
CA LEU A 9 -6.84 4.25 20.75
C LEU A 9 -6.08 4.49 22.05
N TRP A 10 -4.87 5.01 22.01
CA TRP A 10 -4.14 5.45 23.22
C TRP A 10 -4.87 6.53 24.05
N TYR A 11 -5.82 7.23 23.43
CA TYR A 11 -6.67 8.25 24.05
C TYR A 11 -7.99 7.70 24.61
N ARG A 12 -8.35 6.46 24.31
CA ARG A 12 -9.63 5.88 24.74
C ARG A 12 -9.47 5.19 26.08
N SER A 13 -10.40 5.47 26.99
CA SER A 13 -10.50 4.78 28.27
C SER A 13 -10.54 3.27 28.07
N LEU A 14 -9.91 2.51 28.98
CA LEU A 14 -9.94 1.03 29.00
C LEU A 14 -11.36 0.43 29.10
N LYS A 15 -12.37 1.25 29.40
CA LYS A 15 -13.80 0.85 29.43
C LYS A 15 -14.49 0.93 28.07
N GLY A 16 -13.85 1.54 27.07
CA GLY A 16 -14.39 1.73 25.74
C GLY A 16 -13.73 0.80 24.72
N ASP A 17 -14.55 0.26 23.82
CA ASP A 17 -14.13 -0.57 22.70
C ASP A 17 -13.70 0.28 21.48
N SER A 18 -13.34 -0.40 20.39
CA SER A 18 -12.85 0.23 19.16
C SER A 18 -13.83 1.22 18.53
N ASN A 19 -15.14 1.08 18.74
CA ASN A 19 -16.16 1.98 18.20
C ASN A 19 -17.07 2.60 19.28
N SER A 20 -16.61 2.68 20.54
CA SER A 20 -17.40 3.27 21.63
C SER A 20 -17.42 4.80 21.58
N LEU A 21 -18.60 5.38 21.79
CA LEU A 21 -18.80 6.82 21.95
C LEU A 21 -18.75 7.21 23.44
N GLY A 22 -18.09 8.33 23.77
CA GLY A 22 -18.11 8.88 25.14
C GLY A 22 -16.94 8.47 26.03
N PHE A 23 -16.01 7.66 25.52
CA PHE A 23 -14.86 7.13 26.27
C PHE A 23 -13.53 7.77 25.88
N ASP A 24 -13.56 8.75 25.00
CA ASP A 24 -12.39 9.41 24.47
C ASP A 24 -11.92 10.51 25.43
N MET A 25 -10.63 10.49 25.79
CA MET A 25 -10.03 11.57 26.56
C MET A 25 -9.79 12.75 25.64
N ILE A 26 -10.59 13.80 25.81
CA ILE A 26 -10.46 15.06 25.06
C ILE A 26 -10.28 16.24 26.02
N ASP A 27 -9.46 17.20 25.62
CA ASP A 27 -9.38 18.48 26.33
C ASP A 27 -10.58 19.39 26.02
N LYS A 28 -10.60 20.57 26.64
CA LYS A 28 -11.69 21.55 26.45
C LYS A 28 -11.81 22.08 25.00
N TRP A 29 -10.78 21.86 24.17
CA TRP A 29 -10.72 22.27 22.77
C TRP A 29 -11.09 21.14 21.81
N GLY A 30 -11.41 19.95 22.32
CA GLY A 30 -11.74 18.77 21.53
C GLY A 30 -10.53 17.99 21.01
N ARG A 31 -9.32 18.26 21.51
CA ARG A 31 -8.10 17.56 21.13
C ARG A 31 -7.91 16.31 21.98
N MET A 32 -7.44 15.23 21.37
CA MET A 32 -7.23 13.95 22.05
C MET A 32 -6.03 14.00 23.02
N LEU A 33 -6.19 13.40 24.19
CA LEU A 33 -5.15 13.27 25.22
C LEU A 33 -4.93 11.80 25.59
N PRO A 34 -3.74 11.38 26.03
CA PRO A 34 -3.52 9.99 26.45
C PRO A 34 -4.32 9.65 27.68
N ASP A 35 -4.96 8.47 27.65
CA ASP A 35 -5.69 7.94 28.80
C ASP A 35 -4.77 7.80 30.02
N PRO A 36 -5.02 8.51 31.14
CA PRO A 36 -4.10 8.55 32.29
C PRO A 36 -4.10 7.27 33.13
N GLU A 37 -4.99 6.32 32.85
CA GLU A 37 -4.97 4.97 33.41
C GLU A 37 -3.98 4.10 32.64
N ARG A 38 -4.06 4.11 31.30
CA ARG A 38 -3.10 3.44 30.41
C ARG A 38 -1.71 4.10 30.41
N TRP A 39 -1.67 5.42 30.52
CA TRP A 39 -0.46 6.25 30.44
C TRP A 39 -0.32 7.13 31.70
N PRO A 40 0.10 6.57 32.85
CA PRO A 40 0.16 7.34 34.10
C PRO A 40 1.04 8.61 34.04
N SER A 41 2.05 8.63 33.17
CA SER A 41 2.91 9.78 32.91
C SER A 41 2.19 10.95 32.22
N SER A 42 0.99 10.76 31.68
CA SER A 42 0.18 11.83 31.07
C SER A 42 -0.60 12.64 32.10
N ARG A 43 -0.69 12.17 33.35
CA ARG A 43 -1.39 12.85 34.45
C ARG A 43 -0.85 14.26 34.64
N GLY A 44 -1.74 15.22 34.88
CA GLY A 44 -1.38 16.63 34.96
C GLY A 44 -1.21 17.34 33.62
N GLY A 45 -1.50 16.66 32.49
CA GLY A 45 -1.53 17.29 31.16
C GLY A 45 -0.21 17.25 30.40
N GLY A 46 0.76 16.45 30.84
CA GLY A 46 2.07 16.28 30.18
C GLY A 46 2.00 15.53 28.83
N GLY A 47 0.85 14.92 28.51
CA GLY A 47 0.65 14.16 27.28
C GLY A 47 1.67 13.03 27.15
N PHE A 48 2.31 12.91 25.99
CA PHE A 48 3.36 11.91 25.74
C PHE A 48 4.79 12.39 26.00
N THR A 49 4.99 13.61 26.50
CA THR A 49 6.32 14.22 26.64
C THR A 49 7.32 13.32 27.40
N GLU A 50 6.91 12.74 28.53
CA GLU A 50 7.80 11.85 29.31
C GLU A 50 8.14 10.55 28.56
N VAL A 51 7.17 9.97 27.85
CA VAL A 51 7.37 8.76 27.03
C VAL A 51 8.33 9.05 25.88
N ALA A 52 8.10 10.14 25.15
CA ALA A 52 8.95 10.56 24.04
C ALA A 52 10.39 10.82 24.52
N ASN A 53 10.56 11.56 25.62
CA ASN A 53 11.88 11.81 26.22
C ASN A 53 12.59 10.50 26.60
N LYS A 54 11.85 9.53 27.16
CA LYS A 54 12.42 8.23 27.49
C LYS A 54 12.88 7.49 26.24
N VAL A 55 12.06 7.45 25.18
CA VAL A 55 12.41 6.83 23.90
C VAL A 55 13.62 7.51 23.25
N HIS A 56 13.67 8.85 23.25
CA HIS A 56 14.81 9.61 22.73
C HIS A 56 16.09 9.35 23.53
N SER A 57 16.01 9.20 24.86
CA SER A 57 17.17 8.87 25.70
C SER A 57 17.79 7.50 25.36
N MET A 58 17.03 6.62 24.70
CA MET A 58 17.50 5.33 24.19
C MET A 58 18.06 5.41 22.77
N GLY A 59 18.13 6.60 22.17
CA GLY A 59 18.56 6.80 20.78
C GLY A 59 17.51 6.41 19.73
N LEU A 60 16.25 6.21 20.15
CA LEU A 60 15.12 5.90 19.29
C LEU A 60 14.27 7.14 19.01
N LYS A 61 13.29 7.01 18.11
CA LYS A 61 12.30 8.02 17.75
C LYS A 61 10.92 7.58 18.18
N PHE A 62 10.08 8.52 18.61
CA PHE A 62 8.75 8.23 19.13
C PHE A 62 7.67 8.55 18.11
N GLY A 63 6.69 7.65 17.95
CA GLY A 63 5.57 7.84 17.03
C GLY A 63 4.22 7.56 17.65
N ILE A 64 3.17 8.12 17.06
CA ILE A 64 1.78 7.88 17.46
C ILE A 64 0.88 7.68 16.24
N HIS A 65 -0.14 6.84 16.41
CA HIS A 65 -1.28 6.74 15.50
C HIS A 65 -2.30 7.84 15.80
N LEU A 66 -2.99 8.33 14.77
CA LEU A 66 -4.07 9.30 14.83
C LEU A 66 -5.20 8.87 13.91
N MET A 67 -6.44 9.20 14.28
CA MET A 67 -7.59 9.13 13.38
C MET A 67 -7.75 10.49 12.68
N ALA A 68 -7.99 10.49 11.37
CA ALA A 68 -8.27 11.71 10.63
C ALA A 68 -9.56 12.40 11.08
N GLY A 69 -9.57 13.72 10.91
CA GLY A 69 -10.70 14.58 11.20
C GLY A 69 -10.86 14.91 12.68
N ILE A 70 -12.08 14.71 13.20
CA ILE A 70 -12.49 15.12 14.55
C ILE A 70 -13.27 14.01 15.24
N SER A 71 -13.07 13.85 16.55
CA SER A 71 -13.83 12.87 17.32
C SER A 71 -15.31 13.26 17.40
N THR A 72 -16.19 12.26 17.27
CA THR A 72 -17.64 12.42 17.44
C THR A 72 -17.98 12.96 18.82
N GLN A 73 -17.16 12.66 19.83
CA GLN A 73 -17.34 13.22 21.17
C GLN A 73 -17.11 14.74 21.21
N ALA A 74 -16.04 15.25 20.57
CA ALA A 74 -15.79 16.69 20.48
C ALA A 74 -16.90 17.40 19.69
N TYR A 75 -17.32 16.80 18.56
CA TYR A 75 -18.45 17.27 17.76
C TYR A 75 -19.75 17.35 18.58
N ASN A 76 -20.11 16.30 19.31
CA ASN A 76 -21.34 16.25 20.11
C ASN A 76 -21.33 17.26 21.26
N LYS A 77 -20.19 17.41 21.94
CA LYS A 77 -19.99 18.44 22.97
C LYS A 77 -19.87 19.86 22.41
N ASN A 78 -19.75 19.99 21.08
CA ASN A 78 -19.55 21.24 20.36
C ASN A 78 -18.40 22.08 20.96
N THR A 79 -17.25 21.46 21.19
CA THR A 79 -16.11 22.12 21.83
C THR A 79 -15.65 23.33 21.00
N PRO A 80 -15.22 24.43 21.65
CA PRO A 80 -14.59 25.53 20.93
C PRO A 80 -13.29 25.08 20.27
N ILE A 81 -12.95 25.68 19.13
CA ILE A 81 -11.66 25.43 18.47
C ILE A 81 -10.60 26.34 19.10
N LEU A 82 -9.41 25.81 19.38
CA LEU A 82 -8.30 26.60 19.90
C LEU A 82 -7.64 27.40 18.77
N ASP A 83 -7.51 28.72 18.97
CA ASP A 83 -6.51 29.52 18.27
C ASP A 83 -5.20 29.49 19.06
N THR A 84 -4.19 28.81 18.52
CA THR A 84 -2.91 28.63 19.20
C THR A 84 -2.07 29.90 19.28
N ALA A 85 -2.36 30.91 18.46
CA ALA A 85 -1.68 32.20 18.54
C ALA A 85 -2.14 33.03 19.74
N THR A 86 -3.42 32.94 20.11
CA THR A 86 -4.03 33.77 21.16
C THR A 86 -4.33 32.98 22.45
N GLY A 87 -4.40 31.64 22.37
CA GLY A 87 -4.83 30.79 23.48
C GLY A 87 -6.35 30.85 23.75
N GLN A 88 -7.12 31.50 22.87
CA GLN A 88 -8.56 31.74 23.00
C GLN A 88 -9.36 30.94 21.96
N PRO A 89 -10.70 30.91 22.04
CA PRO A 89 -11.52 30.32 21.00
C PRO A 89 -11.28 30.99 19.62
N TYR A 90 -11.12 30.18 18.57
CA TYR A 90 -10.89 30.64 17.21
C TYR A 90 -12.05 31.50 16.71
N MET A 91 -11.72 32.71 16.29
CA MET A 91 -12.67 33.66 15.74
C MET A 91 -12.32 34.00 14.29
N GLU A 92 -13.31 33.89 13.42
CA GLU A 92 -13.20 34.29 12.02
C GLU A 92 -14.56 34.81 11.55
N SER A 93 -14.57 35.91 10.80
CA SER A 93 -15.80 36.56 10.34
C SER A 93 -16.77 36.96 11.47
N GLY A 94 -16.22 37.43 12.59
CA GLY A 94 -17.01 37.99 13.71
C GLY A 94 -17.74 36.95 14.58
N ARG A 95 -17.46 35.65 14.42
CA ARG A 95 -18.03 34.58 15.25
C ARG A 95 -16.97 33.64 15.77
N VAL A 96 -17.27 32.98 16.90
CA VAL A 96 -16.50 31.84 17.41
C VAL A 96 -16.89 30.58 16.65
N TRP A 97 -15.89 29.81 16.22
CA TRP A 97 -16.08 28.51 15.56
C TRP A 97 -15.90 27.36 16.54
N ASN A 98 -16.73 26.32 16.39
CA ASN A 98 -16.79 25.17 17.26
C ASN A 98 -16.75 23.87 16.44
N ALA A 99 -16.61 22.74 17.13
CA ALA A 99 -16.51 21.42 16.51
C ALA A 99 -17.67 21.10 15.53
N LYS A 100 -18.90 21.56 15.81
CA LYS A 100 -20.04 21.34 14.89
C LYS A 100 -19.97 22.14 13.59
N ASP A 101 -19.19 23.22 13.55
CA ASP A 101 -19.02 24.03 12.35
C ASP A 101 -18.07 23.39 11.33
N ILE A 102 -17.24 22.45 11.78
CA ILE A 102 -16.14 21.89 11.00
C ILE A 102 -16.26 20.38 10.75
N GLY A 103 -16.97 19.63 11.60
CA GLY A 103 -17.18 18.19 11.41
C GLY A 103 -18.15 17.89 10.27
N ILE A 104 -17.93 16.78 9.56
CA ILE A 104 -18.76 16.31 8.45
C ILE A 104 -19.33 14.93 8.80
N PRO A 105 -20.50 14.85 9.48
CA PRO A 105 -21.06 13.58 9.94
C PRO A 105 -21.35 12.57 8.83
N SER A 106 -21.61 13.03 7.60
CA SER A 106 -21.83 12.17 6.43
C SER A 106 -20.55 11.47 5.92
N ARG A 107 -19.38 11.86 6.45
CA ARG A 107 -18.06 11.28 6.14
C ARG A 107 -17.42 10.73 7.42
N ALA A 108 -18.13 9.85 8.12
CA ALA A 108 -17.57 9.11 9.26
C ALA A 108 -16.52 8.08 8.79
N CYS A 109 -15.54 7.76 9.65
CA CYS A 109 -14.65 6.64 9.35
C CYS A 109 -15.46 5.34 9.24
N LYS A 110 -15.26 4.58 8.16
CA LYS A 110 -16.13 3.43 7.81
C LYS A 110 -16.19 2.34 8.87
N TRP A 111 -15.05 2.02 9.49
CA TRP A 111 -14.96 0.98 10.51
C TRP A 111 -15.14 1.51 11.94
N MET A 112 -15.05 2.84 12.13
CA MET A 112 -15.22 3.52 13.43
C MET A 112 -16.28 4.63 13.35
N THR A 113 -17.49 4.28 12.92
CA THR A 113 -18.56 5.23 12.62
C THR A 113 -19.01 6.10 13.80
N ASN A 114 -18.84 5.62 15.04
CA ASN A 114 -19.18 6.38 16.25
C ASN A 114 -17.98 7.12 16.83
N GLY A 115 -16.77 6.88 16.35
CA GLY A 115 -15.54 7.45 16.90
C GLY A 115 -15.13 8.75 16.25
N PHE A 116 -14.96 8.75 14.93
CA PHE A 116 -14.38 9.89 14.18
C PHE A 116 -15.13 10.18 12.89
N MET A 117 -15.11 11.44 12.49
CA MET A 117 -15.62 11.93 11.23
C MET A 117 -14.65 12.91 10.57
N ALA A 118 -14.70 12.99 9.25
CA ALA A 118 -13.90 13.93 8.48
C ALA A 118 -14.19 15.38 8.91
N ILE A 119 -13.19 16.23 8.73
CA ILE A 119 -13.26 17.66 9.00
C ILE A 119 -13.24 18.45 7.70
N ASN A 120 -13.87 19.62 7.67
CA ASN A 120 -13.77 20.56 6.56
C ASN A 120 -12.44 21.34 6.63
N ALA A 121 -11.36 20.71 6.17
CA ALA A 121 -10.00 21.28 6.10
C ALA A 121 -9.85 22.44 5.10
N LYS A 122 -10.90 22.85 4.37
CA LYS A 122 -10.88 24.02 3.49
C LYS A 122 -11.12 25.33 4.23
N THR A 123 -11.76 25.27 5.40
CA THR A 123 -12.09 26.46 6.22
C THR A 123 -10.92 26.88 7.09
N GLY A 124 -10.83 28.17 7.45
CA GLY A 124 -9.82 28.65 8.41
C GLY A 124 -9.96 27.97 9.77
N ALA A 125 -11.20 27.76 10.23
CA ALA A 125 -11.49 27.04 11.47
C ALA A 125 -11.09 25.56 11.44
N GLY A 126 -11.35 24.84 10.34
CA GLY A 126 -10.91 23.45 10.19
C GLY A 126 -9.39 23.31 10.22
N LYS A 127 -8.70 24.21 9.52
CA LYS A 127 -7.23 24.33 9.56
C LYS A 127 -6.72 24.70 10.95
N ALA A 128 -7.39 25.59 11.67
CA ALA A 128 -7.02 25.97 13.04
C ALA A 128 -7.13 24.78 14.00
N PHE A 129 -8.20 23.99 13.90
CA PHE A 129 -8.36 22.78 14.70
C PHE A 129 -7.23 21.77 14.43
N LEU A 130 -6.97 21.44 13.16
CA LEU A 130 -5.88 20.55 12.77
C LEU A 130 -4.53 21.10 13.28
N ARG A 131 -4.23 22.38 13.06
CA ARG A 131 -3.00 23.01 13.57
C ARG A 131 -2.85 22.83 15.08
N SER A 132 -3.92 23.06 15.83
CA SER A 132 -3.90 22.95 17.30
C SER A 132 -3.61 21.54 17.81
N ILE A 133 -3.98 20.52 17.03
CA ILE A 133 -3.71 19.11 17.28
C ILE A 133 -2.24 18.79 16.99
N TYR A 134 -1.76 19.15 15.80
CA TYR A 134 -0.40 18.79 15.39
C TYR A 134 0.69 19.61 16.12
N GLU A 135 0.40 20.85 16.53
CA GLU A 135 1.28 21.61 17.44
C GLU A 135 1.36 20.97 18.82
N LEU A 136 0.23 20.48 19.36
CA LEU A 136 0.22 19.75 20.62
C LEU A 136 1.10 18.50 20.54
N TYR A 137 0.98 17.70 19.49
CA TYR A 137 1.75 16.47 19.36
C TYR A 137 3.23 16.73 19.07
N ALA A 138 3.54 17.75 18.27
CA ALA A 138 4.92 18.21 18.09
C ALA A 138 5.54 18.67 19.43
N SER A 139 4.76 19.33 20.29
CA SER A 139 5.23 19.78 21.61
C SER A 139 5.57 18.61 22.55
N TRP A 140 4.98 17.42 22.35
CA TRP A 140 5.34 16.21 23.09
C TRP A 140 6.63 15.55 22.60
N GLY A 141 7.22 16.02 21.49
CA GLY A 141 8.41 15.41 20.89
C GLY A 141 8.12 14.22 19.98
N VAL A 142 6.93 14.14 19.38
CA VAL A 142 6.60 13.13 18.37
C VAL A 142 7.47 13.31 17.12
N ASP A 143 7.98 12.19 16.58
CA ASP A 143 8.82 12.11 15.37
C ASP A 143 8.14 11.37 14.21
N PHE A 144 7.02 10.71 14.46
CA PHE A 144 6.30 9.90 13.48
C PHE A 144 4.80 9.94 13.76
N VAL A 145 4.01 10.18 12.72
CA VAL A 145 2.55 10.16 12.79
C VAL A 145 2.00 9.20 11.72
N LYS A 146 1.21 8.22 12.17
CA LYS A 146 0.36 7.37 11.32
C LYS A 146 -1.06 7.91 11.36
N LEU A 147 -1.53 8.52 10.28
CA LEU A 147 -2.88 9.07 10.15
C LEU A 147 -3.79 8.08 9.45
N ASP A 148 -4.85 7.67 10.14
CA ASP A 148 -5.75 6.60 9.76
C ASP A 148 -7.14 7.11 9.35
N CYS A 149 -7.89 6.28 8.61
CA CYS A 149 -9.14 6.67 7.93
C CYS A 149 -9.00 7.90 7.02
N VAL A 150 -7.88 8.02 6.30
CA VAL A 150 -7.59 9.19 5.45
C VAL A 150 -7.17 8.83 4.03
N PHE A 151 -6.89 7.56 3.77
CA PHE A 151 -6.40 7.07 2.47
C PHE A 151 -7.22 5.85 2.00
N GLY A 152 -6.94 5.37 0.78
CA GLY A 152 -7.72 4.32 0.15
C GLY A 152 -9.16 4.79 -0.10
N GLU A 153 -10.12 4.05 0.43
CA GLU A 153 -11.54 4.39 0.28
C GLU A 153 -11.99 5.65 1.04
N ASP A 154 -11.20 6.09 2.02
CA ASP A 154 -11.46 7.26 2.85
C ASP A 154 -10.60 8.47 2.45
N LEU A 155 -10.09 8.50 1.20
CA LEU A 155 -9.20 9.53 0.70
C LEU A 155 -9.68 10.96 1.02
N ASP A 156 -8.95 11.65 1.89
CA ASP A 156 -9.13 13.07 2.21
C ASP A 156 -7.87 13.87 1.86
N LEU A 157 -7.82 14.33 0.61
CA LEU A 157 -6.65 15.07 0.11
C LEU A 157 -6.49 16.44 0.79
N ASP A 158 -7.59 17.07 1.23
CA ASP A 158 -7.52 18.39 1.86
C ASP A 158 -6.85 18.32 3.23
N GLU A 159 -7.21 17.32 4.04
CA GLU A 159 -6.55 17.08 5.33
C GLU A 159 -5.09 16.63 5.13
N ILE A 160 -4.82 15.67 4.25
CA ILE A 160 -3.44 15.21 3.95
C ILE A 160 -2.55 16.38 3.55
N THR A 161 -3.04 17.25 2.65
CA THR A 161 -2.26 18.41 2.17
C THR A 161 -1.96 19.37 3.31
N PHE A 162 -2.96 19.72 4.12
CA PHE A 162 -2.76 20.64 5.24
C PHE A 162 -1.74 20.10 6.27
N VAL A 163 -1.85 18.82 6.63
CA VAL A 163 -0.96 18.20 7.61
C VAL A 163 0.47 18.08 7.06
N SER A 164 0.61 17.73 5.77
CA SER A 164 1.89 17.72 5.07
C SER A 164 2.56 19.10 5.10
N GLU A 165 1.82 20.16 4.76
CA GLU A 165 2.33 21.54 4.79
C GLU A 165 2.77 21.96 6.20
N PHE A 166 1.98 21.60 7.21
CA PHE A 166 2.32 21.85 8.61
C PHE A 166 3.64 21.17 8.99
N PHE A 167 3.79 19.86 8.74
CA PHE A 167 5.03 19.14 9.02
C PHE A 167 6.23 19.60 8.19
N ASN A 168 5.98 20.10 6.98
CA ASN A 168 7.03 20.71 6.17
C ASN A 168 7.58 21.99 6.85
N GLY A 169 6.74 22.75 7.55
CA GLY A 169 7.13 23.96 8.30
C GLY A 169 7.88 23.71 9.61
N LEU A 170 7.84 22.49 10.16
CA LEU A 170 8.51 22.19 11.44
C LEU A 170 10.03 22.09 11.31
N GLU A 171 10.75 22.61 12.30
CA GLU A 171 12.20 22.43 12.43
C GLU A 171 12.56 20.97 12.73
N ARG A 172 11.87 20.36 13.69
CA ARG A 172 11.99 18.92 13.99
C ARG A 172 11.15 18.12 12.98
N PRO A 173 11.75 17.28 12.13
CA PRO A 173 10.99 16.51 11.15
C PRO A 173 10.11 15.46 11.81
N ILE A 174 8.85 15.38 11.34
CA ILE A 174 7.91 14.31 11.69
C ILE A 174 7.66 13.48 10.43
N VAL A 175 7.88 12.17 10.51
CA VAL A 175 7.55 11.24 9.43
C VAL A 175 6.03 11.12 9.32
N PHE A 176 5.50 11.32 8.12
CA PHE A 176 4.06 11.27 7.87
C PHE A 176 3.67 9.99 7.12
N SER A 177 2.86 9.16 7.77
CA SER A 177 2.37 7.86 7.29
C SER A 177 0.85 7.89 7.13
N LEU A 178 0.32 7.41 5.99
CA LEU A 178 -1.13 7.32 5.75
C LEU A 178 -1.66 5.89 5.90
N SER A 179 -2.89 5.78 6.40
CA SER A 179 -3.61 4.53 6.63
C SER A 179 -5.14 4.74 6.50
N PRO A 180 -5.93 3.67 6.25
CA PRO A 180 -5.48 2.42 5.66
C PRO A 180 -5.34 2.57 4.13
N GLY A 181 -4.92 1.51 3.45
CA GLY A 181 -4.79 1.44 1.99
C GLY A 181 -5.87 0.60 1.33
N VAL A 182 -7.03 0.41 1.97
CA VAL A 182 -8.12 -0.41 1.40
C VAL A 182 -8.48 0.13 0.02
N SER A 183 -8.46 -0.75 -0.98
CA SER A 183 -8.73 -0.41 -2.39
C SER A 183 -7.80 0.69 -2.96
N ALA A 184 -6.62 0.90 -2.37
CA ALA A 184 -5.67 1.89 -2.87
C ALA A 184 -5.15 1.51 -4.26
N THR A 185 -5.01 2.50 -5.13
CA THR A 185 -4.49 2.34 -6.48
C THR A 185 -3.26 3.22 -6.70
N PRO A 186 -2.40 2.89 -7.68
CA PRO A 186 -1.30 3.78 -8.06
C PRO A 186 -1.76 5.20 -8.44
N LEU A 187 -2.95 5.34 -9.02
CA LEU A 187 -3.53 6.65 -9.34
C LEU A 187 -3.81 7.48 -8.09
N MET A 188 -4.42 6.88 -7.07
CA MET A 188 -4.65 7.54 -5.77
C MET A 188 -3.32 7.90 -5.11
N ALA A 189 -2.36 6.97 -5.11
CA ALA A 189 -1.05 7.21 -4.52
C ALA A 189 -0.24 8.32 -5.21
N ASN A 190 -0.37 8.49 -6.52
CA ASN A 190 0.22 9.64 -7.23
C ASN A 190 -0.27 10.98 -6.67
N SER A 191 -1.50 11.07 -6.18
CA SER A 191 -2.04 12.31 -5.60
C SER A 191 -1.46 12.65 -4.22
N VAL A 192 -0.95 11.66 -3.47
CA VAL A 192 -0.49 11.85 -2.08
C VAL A 192 1.00 11.61 -1.86
N SER A 193 1.68 10.85 -2.72
CA SER A 193 3.08 10.41 -2.50
C SER A 193 4.02 11.58 -2.24
N SER A 194 3.88 12.69 -2.97
CA SER A 194 4.70 13.90 -2.78
C SER A 194 4.46 14.65 -1.46
N LEU A 195 3.38 14.35 -0.76
CA LEU A 195 2.95 15.00 0.49
C LEU A 195 3.36 14.19 1.73
N VAL A 196 3.78 12.93 1.58
CA VAL A 196 3.96 12.01 2.71
C VAL A 196 5.26 11.23 2.59
N ASN A 197 5.69 10.61 3.69
CA ASN A 197 6.86 9.74 3.71
C ASN A 197 6.49 8.29 3.42
N THR A 198 5.27 7.89 3.78
CA THR A 198 4.77 6.55 3.49
C THR A 198 3.24 6.51 3.49
N TYR A 199 2.66 5.54 2.81
CA TYR A 199 1.22 5.38 2.68
C TYR A 199 0.88 3.90 2.48
N ARG A 200 -0.04 3.38 3.29
CA ARG A 200 -0.50 1.99 3.19
C ARG A 200 -1.16 1.76 1.84
N VAL A 201 -0.84 0.64 1.19
CA VAL A 201 -1.38 0.29 -0.13
C VAL A 201 -2.33 -0.91 -0.12
N THR A 202 -2.57 -1.48 1.06
CA THR A 202 -3.45 -2.61 1.32
C THR A 202 -4.37 -2.34 2.52
N GLY A 203 -5.32 -3.25 2.77
CA GLY A 203 -5.97 -3.32 4.09
C GLY A 203 -5.00 -3.82 5.15
N ASP A 204 -5.51 -4.10 6.35
CA ASP A 204 -4.67 -4.57 7.44
C ASP A 204 -4.10 -5.97 7.16
N ASP A 205 -2.79 -6.12 7.32
CA ASP A 205 -2.07 -7.38 7.19
C ASP A 205 -2.06 -8.12 8.53
N TRP A 206 -2.29 -9.43 8.44
CA TRP A 206 -2.32 -10.34 9.57
C TRP A 206 -1.66 -11.65 9.19
N ASP A 207 -1.44 -12.50 10.19
CA ASP A 207 -0.70 -13.74 10.07
C ASP A 207 -1.52 -14.87 9.42
N GLU A 208 -1.99 -14.62 8.20
CA GLU A 208 -2.73 -15.56 7.37
C GLU A 208 -2.14 -15.55 5.96
N TRP A 209 -1.93 -16.72 5.37
CA TRP A 209 -1.35 -16.82 4.03
C TRP A 209 -2.14 -16.02 2.97
N SER A 210 -3.47 -15.99 3.08
CA SER A 210 -4.32 -15.18 2.20
C SER A 210 -4.05 -13.69 2.30
N ALA A 211 -3.68 -13.19 3.48
CA ALA A 211 -3.30 -11.78 3.66
C ALA A 211 -1.99 -11.49 2.91
N ILE A 212 -0.95 -12.32 3.09
CA ILE A 212 0.31 -12.19 2.36
C ILE A 212 0.10 -12.29 0.85
N LEU A 213 -0.71 -13.23 0.38
CA LEU A 213 -0.99 -13.44 -1.04
C LEU A 213 -1.56 -12.17 -1.71
N ALA A 214 -2.43 -11.44 -1.02
CA ALA A 214 -3.05 -10.22 -1.53
C ALA A 214 -2.01 -9.12 -1.85
N HIS A 215 -0.87 -9.11 -1.15
CA HIS A 215 0.16 -8.09 -1.32
C HIS A 215 0.95 -8.22 -2.63
N PHE A 216 1.03 -9.42 -3.24
CA PHE A 216 1.87 -9.64 -4.44
C PHE A 216 1.42 -8.83 -5.66
N ASN A 217 0.10 -8.75 -5.90
CA ASN A 217 -0.43 -7.97 -7.02
C ASN A 217 -0.30 -6.47 -6.77
N VAL A 218 -0.58 -6.04 -5.54
CA VAL A 218 -0.45 -4.64 -5.15
C VAL A 218 1.01 -4.19 -5.23
N ALA A 219 1.95 -4.94 -4.66
CA ALA A 219 3.37 -4.63 -4.73
C ALA A 219 3.87 -4.50 -6.19
N ARG A 220 3.44 -5.43 -7.08
CA ARG A 220 3.75 -5.36 -8.52
C ARG A 220 3.23 -4.06 -9.13
N ASP A 221 1.96 -3.72 -8.92
CA ASP A 221 1.32 -2.57 -9.56
C ASP A 221 1.95 -1.24 -9.12
N PHE A 222 2.32 -1.13 -7.84
CA PHE A 222 3.01 0.02 -7.29
C PHE A 222 4.47 0.13 -7.78
N ALA A 223 5.17 -1.00 -7.90
CA ALA A 223 6.52 -1.04 -8.48
C ALA A 223 6.49 -0.62 -9.97
N ALA A 224 5.57 -1.20 -10.76
CA ALA A 224 5.40 -0.89 -12.18
C ALA A 224 5.01 0.59 -12.43
N SER A 225 4.38 1.23 -11.43
CA SER A 225 4.02 2.64 -11.48
C SER A 225 5.13 3.60 -11.03
N ASN A 226 6.35 3.10 -10.79
CA ASN A 226 7.51 3.89 -10.33
C ASN A 226 7.26 4.67 -9.02
N LEU A 227 6.42 4.14 -8.14
CA LEU A 227 6.07 4.79 -6.87
C LEU A 227 7.03 4.44 -5.73
N ILE A 228 7.87 3.42 -5.90
CA ILE A 228 8.87 3.01 -4.90
C ILE A 228 9.95 4.10 -4.77
N GLY A 229 9.99 4.77 -3.63
CA GLY A 229 11.02 5.78 -3.34
C GLY A 229 10.86 7.05 -4.17
N GLY A 230 9.64 7.37 -4.60
CA GLY A 230 9.30 8.60 -5.31
C GLY A 230 9.51 9.85 -4.44
N LYS A 231 9.32 11.05 -5.01
CA LYS A 231 9.39 12.30 -4.23
C LYS A 231 8.34 12.25 -3.10
N GLY A 232 8.74 12.64 -1.89
CA GLY A 232 7.87 12.71 -0.71
C GLY A 232 8.19 13.90 0.18
N LEU A 233 7.51 13.97 1.32
CA LEU A 233 7.69 15.02 2.32
C LEU A 233 9.14 15.06 2.82
N LYS A 234 9.84 16.18 2.60
CA LYS A 234 11.25 16.37 2.99
C LYS A 234 12.19 15.22 2.54
N GLY A 235 11.87 14.54 1.43
CA GLY A 235 12.68 13.42 0.96
C GLY A 235 11.96 12.50 -0.01
N LYS A 236 11.88 11.22 0.35
CA LYS A 236 11.25 10.15 -0.44
C LYS A 236 9.96 9.65 0.20
N SER A 237 9.11 9.06 -0.64
CA SER A 237 7.86 8.40 -0.26
C SER A 237 7.91 6.92 -0.59
N TRP A 238 7.32 6.09 0.27
CA TRP A 238 7.38 4.63 0.17
C TRP A 238 5.98 4.01 0.29
N PRO A 239 5.56 3.18 -0.69
CA PRO A 239 4.40 2.30 -0.53
C PRO A 239 4.57 1.40 0.70
N ASP A 240 3.57 1.36 1.57
CA ASP A 240 3.57 0.56 2.79
C ASP A 240 2.67 -0.67 2.65
N LEU A 241 3.26 -1.85 2.76
CA LEU A 241 2.58 -3.13 2.75
C LEU A 241 2.08 -3.54 4.15
N ASP A 242 2.13 -2.65 5.14
CA ASP A 242 1.74 -2.86 6.54
C ASP A 242 2.83 -3.56 7.40
N MET A 243 2.54 -3.65 8.70
CA MET A 243 3.37 -4.22 9.74
C MET A 243 3.55 -5.73 9.56
N LEU A 244 4.67 -6.25 10.06
CA LEU A 244 5.00 -7.67 10.07
C LEU A 244 4.34 -8.35 11.29
N PRO A 245 3.39 -9.28 11.08
CA PRO A 245 2.72 -10.01 12.16
C PRO A 245 3.57 -11.22 12.57
N PHE A 246 4.77 -10.95 13.11
CA PHE A 246 5.77 -11.95 13.48
C PHE A 246 5.93 -12.06 15.00
N GLY A 247 6.39 -13.22 15.48
CA GLY A 247 6.68 -13.46 16.89
C GLY A 247 5.42 -13.54 17.75
N TRP A 248 5.46 -12.92 18.93
CA TRP A 248 4.39 -12.98 19.93
C TRP A 248 3.37 -11.86 19.71
N LEU A 249 2.12 -12.22 19.41
CA LEU A 249 1.04 -11.34 18.98
C LEU A 249 -0.18 -11.44 19.90
N THR A 250 -1.07 -10.48 19.74
CA THR A 250 -2.45 -10.51 20.24
C THR A 250 -3.39 -10.59 19.05
N ASP A 251 -4.55 -11.23 19.21
CA ASP A 251 -5.55 -11.28 18.14
C ASP A 251 -6.05 -9.89 17.71
N PRO A 252 -6.47 -9.75 16.43
CA PRO A 252 -6.99 -8.49 15.91
C PRO A 252 -8.12 -7.94 16.79
N ALA A 253 -8.08 -6.63 17.05
CA ALA A 253 -9.09 -5.89 17.81
C ALA A 253 -9.31 -6.34 19.27
N ALA A 254 -8.49 -7.24 19.82
CA ALA A 254 -8.60 -7.63 21.21
C ALA A 254 -7.91 -6.62 22.15
N HIS A 255 -8.55 -6.32 23.28
CA HIS A 255 -8.02 -5.40 24.31
C HIS A 255 -6.83 -5.99 25.06
N GLU A 256 -6.93 -7.28 25.38
CA GLU A 256 -5.92 -8.06 26.08
C GLU A 256 -6.07 -9.52 25.66
N GLY A 257 -5.00 -10.10 25.10
CA GLY A 257 -4.96 -11.50 24.69
C GLY A 257 -6.09 -11.92 23.72
N PRO A 258 -6.24 -13.23 23.43
CA PRO A 258 -5.27 -14.27 23.76
C PRO A 258 -3.93 -13.94 23.09
N HIS A 259 -2.86 -14.09 23.85
CA HIS A 259 -1.52 -13.93 23.30
C HIS A 259 -1.07 -15.25 22.68
N ARG A 260 -0.44 -15.18 21.51
CA ARG A 260 -0.03 -16.36 20.76
C ARG A 260 1.15 -16.04 19.87
N ALA A 261 1.85 -17.08 19.44
CA ALA A 261 2.78 -16.94 18.33
C ALA A 261 2.03 -16.62 17.02
N THR A 262 2.74 -16.02 16.07
CA THR A 262 2.29 -15.92 14.68
C THR A 262 1.89 -17.30 14.14
N ARG A 263 0.80 -17.33 13.36
CA ARG A 263 0.32 -18.51 12.65
C ARG A 263 1.11 -18.75 11.35
N LEU A 264 1.93 -17.80 10.93
CA LEU A 264 2.78 -17.96 9.74
C LEU A 264 3.88 -18.97 10.00
N THR A 265 4.02 -19.91 9.07
CA THR A 265 5.18 -20.79 9.00
C THR A 265 6.47 -20.00 8.75
N GLN A 266 7.63 -20.59 9.03
CA GLN A 266 8.90 -19.92 8.77
C GLN A 266 9.13 -19.58 7.29
N ASP A 267 8.60 -20.40 6.38
CA ASP A 267 8.70 -20.15 4.94
C ASP A 267 7.77 -18.99 4.50
N GLU A 268 6.56 -18.90 5.07
CA GLU A 268 5.67 -17.76 4.86
C GLU A 268 6.27 -16.45 5.41
N GLN A 269 6.90 -16.50 6.60
CA GLN A 269 7.60 -15.34 7.16
C GLN A 269 8.78 -14.90 6.27
N ARG A 270 9.58 -15.85 5.74
CA ARG A 270 10.64 -15.56 4.77
C ARG A 270 10.07 -14.93 3.50
N THR A 271 8.97 -15.48 2.98
CA THR A 271 8.28 -14.97 1.80
C THR A 271 7.80 -13.54 2.00
N GLN A 272 7.11 -13.25 3.10
CA GLN A 272 6.64 -11.91 3.44
C GLN A 272 7.81 -10.93 3.58
N MET A 273 8.82 -11.26 4.39
CA MET A 273 9.98 -10.40 4.59
C MET A 273 10.74 -10.14 3.29
N THR A 274 10.88 -11.15 2.43
CA THR A 274 11.53 -11.01 1.12
C THR A 274 10.73 -10.09 0.21
N LEU A 275 9.39 -10.25 0.13
CA LEU A 275 8.55 -9.36 -0.66
C LEU A 275 8.59 -7.92 -0.13
N TRP A 276 8.51 -7.70 1.19
CA TRP A 276 8.58 -6.37 1.79
C TRP A 276 9.90 -5.68 1.46
N CYS A 277 11.01 -6.40 1.53
CA CYS A 277 12.32 -5.86 1.19
C CYS A 277 12.42 -5.56 -0.31
N MET A 278 11.95 -6.48 -1.17
CA MET A 278 11.95 -6.28 -2.62
C MET A 278 10.99 -5.17 -3.06
N ALA A 279 9.88 -4.93 -2.37
CA ALA A 279 8.99 -3.81 -2.63
C ALA A 279 9.46 -2.50 -1.94
N LYS A 280 10.52 -2.57 -1.13
CA LYS A 280 11.03 -1.49 -0.27
C LYS A 280 9.94 -0.88 0.63
N SER A 281 9.04 -1.73 1.13
CA SER A 281 8.07 -1.36 2.17
C SER A 281 8.79 -0.97 3.46
N PRO A 282 8.25 -0.04 4.27
CA PRO A 282 8.68 0.11 5.65
C PRO A 282 8.65 -1.23 6.39
N ILE A 283 9.64 -1.46 7.25
CA ILE A 283 9.71 -2.65 8.09
C ILE A 283 9.29 -2.26 9.51
N MET A 284 8.02 -2.49 9.83
CA MET A 284 7.45 -2.26 11.15
C MET A 284 7.13 -3.61 11.80
N TYR A 285 7.76 -3.93 12.93
CA TYR A 285 7.53 -5.18 13.64
C TYR A 285 6.33 -5.04 14.58
N GLY A 286 5.30 -5.90 14.43
CA GLY A 286 4.07 -5.84 15.21
C GLY A 286 4.06 -6.70 16.49
N GLY A 287 5.06 -7.56 16.68
CA GLY A 287 5.13 -8.45 17.84
C GLY A 287 5.68 -7.81 19.11
N ASP A 288 5.47 -8.49 20.24
CA ASP A 288 6.09 -8.13 21.52
C ASP A 288 7.58 -8.49 21.51
N LEU A 289 8.43 -7.46 21.36
CA LEU A 289 9.89 -7.60 21.36
C LEU A 289 10.47 -8.25 22.63
N ARG A 290 9.76 -8.23 23.77
CA ARG A 290 10.23 -8.89 25.01
C ARG A 290 10.16 -10.42 24.91
N ASN A 291 9.33 -10.91 24.00
CA ASN A 291 9.07 -12.33 23.76
C ASN A 291 9.54 -12.78 22.36
N ILE A 292 10.43 -12.01 21.72
CA ILE A 292 10.96 -12.35 20.40
C ILE A 292 11.90 -13.57 20.49
N ASP A 293 11.67 -14.56 19.64
CA ASP A 293 12.57 -15.71 19.51
C ASP A 293 13.77 -15.42 18.59
N ALA A 294 14.80 -16.26 18.70
CA ALA A 294 16.05 -16.09 17.95
C ALA A 294 15.86 -16.23 16.43
N TRP A 295 14.87 -17.00 15.98
CA TRP A 295 14.57 -17.18 14.57
C TRP A 295 13.97 -15.91 13.97
N THR A 296 12.91 -15.38 14.58
CA THR A 296 12.27 -14.13 14.15
C THR A 296 13.25 -12.96 14.23
N LEU A 297 14.06 -12.87 15.30
CA LEU A 297 15.11 -11.87 15.39
C LEU A 297 16.10 -11.99 14.22
N GLY A 298 16.59 -13.20 13.94
CA GLY A 298 17.51 -13.46 12.83
C GLY A 298 16.94 -13.08 11.45
N LEU A 299 15.63 -13.27 11.24
CA LEU A 299 14.95 -12.90 10.01
C LEU A 299 14.85 -11.36 9.85
N ILE A 300 14.35 -10.67 10.86
CA ILE A 300 14.13 -9.21 10.79
C ILE A 300 15.45 -8.41 10.86
N THR A 301 16.54 -9.02 11.33
CA THR A 301 17.89 -8.45 11.29
C THR A 301 18.78 -9.03 10.20
N ASN A 302 18.22 -9.77 9.23
CA ASN A 302 19.01 -10.38 8.18
C ASN A 302 19.70 -9.28 7.33
N PRO A 303 21.05 -9.24 7.26
CA PRO A 303 21.76 -8.15 6.63
C PRO A 303 21.49 -8.05 5.12
N THR A 304 21.26 -9.17 4.42
CA THR A 304 20.94 -9.15 2.99
C THR A 304 19.57 -8.56 2.73
N LEU A 305 18.55 -8.94 3.52
CA LEU A 305 17.20 -8.39 3.39
C LEU A 305 17.18 -6.89 3.67
N LEU A 306 17.85 -6.45 4.74
CA LEU A 306 17.96 -5.03 5.09
C LEU A 306 18.77 -4.24 4.05
N ASP A 307 19.80 -4.84 3.46
CA ASP A 307 20.59 -4.25 2.36
C ASP A 307 19.72 -4.04 1.11
N ILE A 308 18.85 -4.99 0.76
CA ILE A 308 17.85 -4.82 -0.31
C ILE A 308 16.90 -3.67 0.05
N ASN A 309 16.23 -3.75 1.20
CA ASN A 309 15.25 -2.75 1.63
C ASN A 309 15.84 -1.33 1.63
N THR A 310 17.09 -1.17 2.05
CA THR A 310 17.75 0.15 2.17
C THR A 310 18.40 0.60 0.87
N PHE A 311 19.28 -0.23 0.29
CA PHE A 311 20.26 0.19 -0.74
C PHE A 311 19.99 -0.37 -2.13
N SER A 312 18.90 -1.12 -2.35
CA SER A 312 18.53 -1.51 -3.71
C SER A 312 17.80 -0.39 -4.47
N SER A 313 17.81 -0.52 -5.80
CA SER A 313 17.07 0.29 -6.76
C SER A 313 16.57 -0.61 -7.90
N ASN A 314 15.70 -0.09 -8.77
CA ASN A 314 15.10 -0.84 -9.89
C ASN A 314 14.38 -2.12 -9.44
N ASN A 315 13.76 -2.05 -8.27
CA ASN A 315 12.97 -3.10 -7.69
C ASN A 315 11.70 -3.30 -8.53
N GLN A 316 11.56 -4.47 -9.14
CA GLN A 316 10.41 -4.78 -9.97
C GLN A 316 10.18 -6.29 -10.08
N GLU A 317 8.94 -6.65 -10.36
CA GLU A 317 8.61 -7.98 -10.85
C GLU A 317 9.14 -8.16 -12.29
N PHE A 318 9.55 -9.39 -12.61
CA PHE A 318 9.85 -9.83 -13.97
C PHE A 318 9.21 -11.19 -14.21
N LEU A 319 8.86 -11.49 -15.45
CA LEU A 319 8.01 -12.64 -15.78
C LEU A 319 8.76 -13.78 -16.48
N ASP A 320 9.99 -13.55 -16.91
CA ASP A 320 10.80 -14.50 -17.67
C ASP A 320 11.43 -15.57 -16.75
N ILE A 321 10.59 -16.52 -16.32
CA ILE A 321 10.95 -17.67 -15.49
C ILE A 321 10.38 -18.97 -16.06
N THR A 322 10.99 -20.11 -15.72
CA THR A 322 10.52 -21.45 -16.11
C THR A 322 10.38 -22.37 -14.90
N THR A 323 9.39 -23.27 -14.94
CA THR A 323 9.18 -24.29 -13.89
C THR A 323 9.44 -25.68 -14.44
N LEU A 324 10.02 -26.58 -13.63
CA LEU A 324 10.35 -27.95 -14.09
C LEU A 324 9.12 -28.87 -14.22
N ASN A 325 7.97 -28.49 -13.66
CA ASN A 325 6.72 -29.24 -13.88
C ASN A 325 6.18 -29.06 -15.31
N ASP A 326 6.68 -28.08 -16.07
CA ASP A 326 6.37 -27.86 -17.49
C ASP A 326 7.21 -28.71 -18.45
N VAL A 327 8.18 -29.51 -17.96
CA VAL A 327 9.17 -30.21 -18.81
C VAL A 327 8.67 -31.56 -19.35
N LYS A 328 7.37 -31.87 -19.24
CA LYS A 328 6.75 -33.02 -19.89
C LYS A 328 5.92 -32.66 -21.13
N THR A 329 6.44 -31.84 -22.02
CA THR A 329 6.03 -31.86 -23.44
C THR A 329 7.16 -31.31 -24.30
N GLU A 330 7.71 -32.14 -25.20
CA GLU A 330 8.57 -31.68 -26.28
C GLU A 330 7.82 -30.66 -27.14
N GLY A 331 8.42 -29.49 -27.33
CA GLY A 331 7.87 -28.40 -28.13
C GLY A 331 7.93 -27.10 -27.35
N HIS A 332 8.67 -26.12 -27.87
CA HIS A 332 8.81 -24.78 -27.30
C HIS A 332 7.46 -24.13 -26.97
N ASN A 333 7.03 -24.23 -25.72
CA ASN A 333 5.97 -23.40 -25.16
C ASN A 333 6.59 -22.54 -24.05
N VAL A 334 7.02 -21.34 -24.45
CA VAL A 334 7.00 -20.19 -23.54
C VAL A 334 5.56 -20.08 -23.06
N THR A 335 5.32 -20.04 -21.75
CA THR A 335 3.98 -19.87 -21.19
C THR A 335 3.43 -18.54 -21.69
N LYS A 336 2.65 -18.55 -22.79
CA LYS A 336 1.90 -17.39 -23.25
C LYS A 336 0.78 -17.20 -22.26
N VAL A 337 0.91 -16.14 -21.48
CA VAL A 337 -0.05 -15.78 -20.44
C VAL A 337 -1.42 -15.54 -21.08
N PRO A 338 -2.50 -16.20 -20.61
CA PRO A 338 -3.84 -15.85 -21.05
C PRO A 338 -4.18 -14.44 -20.56
N PHE A 339 -4.60 -13.59 -21.49
CA PHE A 339 -5.07 -12.23 -21.20
C PHE A 339 -6.60 -12.23 -21.28
N THR A 340 -7.25 -11.57 -20.31
CA THR A 340 -8.64 -11.14 -20.42
C THR A 340 -8.69 -9.68 -20.86
N TYR A 341 -9.67 -9.33 -21.69
CA TYR A 341 -9.89 -7.95 -22.11
C TYR A 341 -10.61 -7.17 -21.00
N SER A 342 -10.07 -6.01 -20.60
CA SER A 342 -10.74 -5.06 -19.70
C SER A 342 -11.25 -3.87 -20.47
N LEU A 343 -12.48 -3.45 -20.22
CA LEU A 343 -13.02 -2.20 -20.74
C LEU A 343 -12.69 -1.05 -19.79
N ALA A 344 -12.08 0.01 -20.31
CA ALA A 344 -11.85 1.27 -19.59
C ALA A 344 -12.39 2.46 -20.40
N ILE A 345 -12.59 3.61 -19.75
CA ILE A 345 -13.04 4.85 -20.39
C ILE A 345 -11.96 5.93 -20.34
N THR A 346 -11.72 6.59 -21.47
CA THR A 346 -10.75 7.70 -21.60
C THR A 346 -11.31 8.82 -22.49
N GLU A 347 -10.56 9.90 -22.66
CA GLU A 347 -10.92 10.98 -23.58
C GLU A 347 -10.94 10.47 -25.04
N CYS A 348 -11.95 10.87 -25.81
CA CYS A 348 -12.13 10.41 -27.19
C CYS A 348 -11.03 10.86 -28.18
N THR A 349 -10.08 11.68 -27.72
CA THR A 349 -8.89 12.09 -28.46
C THR A 349 -7.72 11.10 -28.30
N ASP A 350 -7.81 10.10 -27.42
CA ASP A 350 -6.79 9.08 -27.24
C ASP A 350 -6.71 8.17 -28.48
N PRO A 351 -5.53 7.98 -29.10
CA PRO A 351 -5.40 7.15 -30.29
C PRO A 351 -5.88 5.69 -30.10
N LYS A 352 -5.90 5.19 -28.85
CA LYS A 352 -6.31 3.82 -28.51
C LYS A 352 -7.83 3.59 -28.49
N VAL A 353 -8.65 4.65 -28.59
CA VAL A 353 -10.12 4.54 -28.58
C VAL A 353 -10.71 4.14 -29.94
N SER A 354 -9.89 4.13 -30.98
CA SER A 354 -10.27 3.71 -32.33
C SER A 354 -10.06 2.20 -32.52
N GLY A 355 -10.89 1.57 -33.35
CA GLY A 355 -10.81 0.13 -33.65
C GLY A 355 -12.11 -0.65 -33.39
N TRP A 356 -13.19 0.03 -33.03
CA TRP A 356 -14.51 -0.58 -32.87
C TRP A 356 -15.26 -0.71 -34.20
N SER A 357 -15.87 -1.86 -34.45
CA SER A 357 -16.71 -2.16 -35.61
C SER A 357 -17.98 -2.89 -35.18
N SER A 358 -19.02 -2.86 -36.02
CA SER A 358 -20.21 -3.70 -35.86
C SER A 358 -20.17 -4.84 -36.86
N GLU A 359 -20.40 -6.07 -36.39
CA GLU A 359 -20.44 -7.28 -37.22
C GLU A 359 -21.76 -8.02 -37.03
N LYS A 360 -22.28 -8.64 -38.10
CA LYS A 360 -23.47 -9.51 -38.05
C LYS A 360 -23.06 -10.90 -37.60
N TYR A 361 -23.55 -11.33 -36.45
CA TYR A 361 -23.28 -12.64 -35.87
C TYR A 361 -24.56 -13.48 -35.89
N ASN A 362 -24.80 -14.16 -37.03
CA ASN A 362 -26.00 -14.95 -37.32
C ASN A 362 -27.28 -14.11 -37.57
N GLN A 363 -28.37 -14.77 -37.99
CA GLN A 363 -29.56 -14.11 -38.60
C GLN A 363 -30.25 -13.05 -37.73
N ASP A 364 -30.06 -13.05 -36.40
CA ASP A 364 -30.78 -12.16 -35.47
C ASP A 364 -29.92 -11.42 -34.43
N LEU A 365 -28.57 -11.49 -34.48
CA LEU A 365 -27.69 -10.88 -33.46
C LEU A 365 -26.58 -10.01 -34.08
N GLU A 366 -26.56 -8.72 -33.74
CA GLU A 366 -25.42 -7.83 -34.01
C GLU A 366 -24.44 -7.83 -32.83
N ARG A 367 -23.14 -7.90 -33.12
CA ARG A 367 -22.04 -7.74 -32.15
C ARG A 367 -21.24 -6.47 -32.44
N ILE A 368 -20.69 -5.88 -31.38
CA ILE A 368 -19.73 -4.78 -31.48
C ILE A 368 -18.36 -5.37 -31.11
N CYS A 369 -17.38 -5.20 -31.99
CA CYS A 369 -16.07 -5.82 -31.88
C CYS A 369 -14.97 -4.76 -31.86
N TYR A 370 -13.90 -4.99 -31.09
CA TYR A 370 -12.71 -4.16 -31.06
C TYR A 370 -11.54 -4.90 -31.68
N LYS A 371 -10.88 -4.28 -32.65
CA LYS A 371 -9.64 -4.76 -33.25
C LYS A 371 -8.56 -3.68 -33.14
N SER A 372 -7.45 -4.02 -32.51
CA SER A 372 -6.29 -3.12 -32.42
C SER A 372 -5.64 -2.95 -33.79
N SER A 373 -5.28 -1.72 -34.15
CA SER A 373 -4.58 -1.38 -35.40
C SER A 373 -3.13 -1.88 -35.44
N THR A 374 -2.61 -2.48 -34.36
CA THR A 374 -1.21 -2.92 -34.24
C THR A 374 -1.03 -4.44 -34.35
N GLN A 375 -2.10 -5.23 -34.52
CA GLN A 375 -2.06 -6.70 -34.42
C GLN A 375 -2.99 -7.37 -35.45
N ASP A 376 -2.43 -7.83 -36.57
CA ASP A 376 -3.19 -8.40 -37.71
C ASP A 376 -3.59 -9.88 -37.55
N GLN A 377 -3.09 -10.60 -36.53
CA GLN A 377 -3.25 -12.06 -36.39
C GLN A 377 -4.09 -12.54 -35.18
N GLU A 378 -4.84 -11.66 -34.50
CA GLU A 378 -5.66 -12.07 -33.34
C GLU A 378 -7.17 -11.93 -33.58
N GLU A 379 -7.95 -12.79 -32.92
CA GLU A 379 -9.42 -12.70 -32.91
C GLU A 379 -9.89 -11.41 -32.21
N PRO A 380 -10.88 -10.69 -32.79
CA PRO A 380 -11.36 -9.43 -32.23
C PRO A 380 -12.16 -9.64 -30.94
N PHE A 381 -12.02 -8.72 -29.98
CA PHE A 381 -12.82 -8.72 -28.76
C PHE A 381 -14.24 -8.26 -29.07
N CYS A 382 -15.23 -9.15 -28.96
CA CYS A 382 -16.62 -8.85 -29.34
C CYS A 382 -17.58 -8.94 -28.15
N VAL A 383 -18.51 -7.98 -28.07
CA VAL A 383 -19.61 -7.93 -27.10
C VAL A 383 -20.96 -7.85 -27.81
N HIS A 384 -21.98 -8.46 -27.22
CA HIS A 384 -23.35 -8.35 -27.72
C HIS A 384 -23.95 -6.99 -27.35
N LYS A 385 -24.73 -6.40 -28.25
CA LYS A 385 -25.35 -5.07 -28.08
C LYS A 385 -26.25 -4.93 -26.84
N ARG A 386 -26.62 -6.03 -26.17
CA ARG A 386 -27.47 -6.08 -24.96
C ARG A 386 -26.75 -6.51 -23.67
N GLU A 387 -25.46 -6.83 -23.69
CA GLU A 387 -24.72 -7.26 -22.51
C GLU A 387 -23.38 -6.51 -22.42
N LEU A 388 -23.41 -5.35 -21.75
CA LEU A 388 -22.22 -4.62 -21.30
C LEU A 388 -22.25 -4.53 -19.77
N PRO A 389 -21.90 -5.59 -19.03
CA PRO A 389 -21.68 -5.46 -17.60
C PRO A 389 -20.40 -4.66 -17.36
N ILE A 390 -20.52 -3.53 -16.67
CA ILE A 390 -19.38 -2.72 -16.20
C ILE A 390 -19.26 -2.93 -14.70
N ALA A 391 -18.04 -3.17 -14.21
CA ALA A 391 -17.71 -2.93 -12.82
C ALA A 391 -17.57 -1.40 -12.62
N SER A 392 -18.58 -0.75 -12.02
CA SER A 392 -18.50 0.65 -11.60
C SER A 392 -18.33 0.71 -10.08
N PRO A 393 -17.42 1.55 -9.51
CA PRO A 393 -17.21 1.63 -8.06
C PRO A 393 -18.32 2.32 -7.28
N LYS A 394 -19.43 2.75 -7.89
CA LYS A 394 -20.56 3.37 -7.18
C LYS A 394 -21.90 2.95 -7.78
N GLN A 395 -22.72 2.33 -6.91
CA GLN A 395 -24.14 1.94 -6.99
C GLN A 395 -24.47 0.48 -7.27
N SER A 396 -25.10 -0.12 -6.25
CA SER A 396 -25.89 -1.34 -6.28
C SER A 396 -27.18 -1.14 -7.08
N SER A 397 -27.17 -1.47 -8.37
CA SER A 397 -28.30 -2.03 -9.14
C SER A 397 -27.92 -2.12 -10.62
N ILE A 398 -28.26 -3.24 -11.26
CA ILE A 398 -28.20 -3.39 -12.72
C ILE A 398 -29.37 -2.57 -13.27
N GLN A 399 -29.11 -1.34 -13.74
CA GLN A 399 -30.04 -0.63 -14.62
C GLN A 399 -29.68 -0.95 -16.07
N SER A 400 -30.57 -1.68 -16.74
CA SER A 400 -30.60 -1.79 -18.19
C SER A 400 -30.69 -0.40 -18.83
N GLU A 401 -29.88 -0.15 -19.87
CA GLU A 401 -29.88 1.04 -20.76
C GLU A 401 -28.77 2.11 -20.56
N GLN A 402 -27.51 1.70 -20.39
CA GLN A 402 -26.40 2.55 -20.85
C GLN A 402 -26.33 2.54 -22.39
N ILE A 403 -26.68 3.66 -23.04
CA ILE A 403 -26.63 3.79 -24.50
C ILE A 403 -25.18 4.04 -24.94
N TRP A 404 -24.58 3.03 -25.56
CA TRP A 404 -23.29 3.14 -26.25
C TRP A 404 -23.51 3.42 -27.72
N LYS A 405 -22.83 4.45 -28.26
CA LYS A 405 -22.96 4.85 -29.65
C LYS A 405 -21.64 4.63 -30.38
N LEU A 406 -21.62 3.66 -31.30
CA LEU A 406 -20.54 3.49 -32.25
C LEU A 406 -20.57 4.64 -33.26
N LYS A 407 -19.45 5.35 -33.39
CA LYS A 407 -19.27 6.42 -34.36
C LYS A 407 -18.61 5.87 -35.62
N SER A 408 -18.83 6.55 -36.75
CA SER A 408 -18.25 6.18 -38.05
C SER A 408 -16.71 6.21 -38.08
N ASN A 409 -16.08 6.93 -37.15
CA ASN A 409 -14.62 6.96 -36.98
C ASN A 409 -14.07 5.78 -36.14
N GLY A 410 -14.88 4.77 -35.84
CA GLY A 410 -14.45 3.56 -35.12
C GLY A 410 -14.30 3.75 -33.61
N THR A 411 -14.90 4.79 -33.03
CA THR A 411 -14.91 5.04 -31.57
C THR A 411 -16.26 4.65 -30.95
N LEU A 412 -16.22 4.05 -29.77
CA LEU A 412 -17.41 3.66 -29.01
C LEU A 412 -17.63 4.63 -27.85
N VAL A 413 -18.63 5.50 -27.98
CA VAL A 413 -18.87 6.61 -27.04
C VAL A 413 -19.94 6.24 -26.02
N ASN A 414 -19.64 6.49 -24.75
CA ASN A 414 -20.60 6.35 -23.66
C ASN A 414 -21.55 7.56 -23.63
N GLY A 415 -22.86 7.33 -23.77
CA GLY A 415 -23.86 8.40 -23.84
C GLY A 415 -24.01 9.24 -22.56
N TYR A 416 -23.52 8.77 -21.41
CA TYR A 416 -23.63 9.45 -20.12
C TYR A 416 -22.40 10.33 -19.81
N SER A 417 -21.20 9.79 -20.00
CA SER A 417 -19.94 10.49 -19.68
C SER A 417 -19.35 11.27 -20.86
N GLY A 418 -19.79 11.02 -22.09
CA GLY A 418 -19.18 11.58 -23.30
C GLY A 418 -17.78 11.02 -23.61
N LYS A 419 -17.28 10.08 -22.79
CA LYS A 419 -15.97 9.44 -22.92
C LYS A 419 -16.03 8.22 -23.84
N CYS A 420 -14.87 7.80 -24.33
CA CYS A 420 -14.74 6.69 -25.26
C CYS A 420 -14.20 5.43 -24.58
N ALA A 421 -14.68 4.27 -25.01
CA ALA A 421 -14.19 2.99 -24.54
C ALA A 421 -12.81 2.68 -25.13
N THR A 422 -11.94 2.15 -24.27
CA THR A 422 -10.67 1.51 -24.62
C THR A 422 -10.68 0.09 -24.13
N VAL A 423 -9.97 -0.78 -24.84
CA VAL A 423 -9.76 -2.16 -24.42
C VAL A 423 -8.31 -2.30 -23.99
N GLY A 424 -8.11 -2.58 -22.71
CA GLY A 424 -6.84 -3.01 -22.14
C GLY A 424 -6.77 -4.53 -22.09
N ARG A 425 -5.55 -5.08 -22.04
CA ARG A 425 -5.36 -6.47 -21.61
C ARG A 425 -5.07 -6.45 -20.11
N VAL A 426 -5.86 -7.19 -19.36
CA VAL A 426 -5.58 -7.53 -17.96
C VAL A 426 -5.25 -9.02 -17.95
N LEU A 427 -4.30 -9.41 -17.12
CA LEU A 427 -4.03 -10.83 -16.90
C LEU A 427 -5.33 -11.50 -16.46
N ASP A 428 -5.66 -12.65 -17.06
CA ASP A 428 -6.86 -13.37 -16.68
C ASP A 428 -6.84 -13.64 -15.17
N VAL A 429 -7.87 -13.18 -14.45
CA VAL A 429 -7.95 -13.28 -12.99
C VAL A 429 -8.28 -14.73 -12.56
N GLY A 430 -8.41 -15.64 -13.54
CA GLY A 430 -8.69 -17.06 -13.36
C GLY A 430 -7.50 -17.94 -13.00
N ASP A 431 -6.26 -17.50 -13.20
CA ASP A 431 -5.06 -18.23 -12.73
C ASP A 431 -4.10 -17.25 -12.07
N LEU A 432 -4.13 -17.21 -10.73
CA LEU A 432 -3.04 -16.67 -9.93
C LEU A 432 -1.76 -17.33 -10.44
N ASN A 433 -0.90 -16.61 -11.19
CA ASN A 433 0.41 -17.15 -11.53
C ASN A 433 1.08 -17.51 -10.20
N PRO A 434 1.20 -18.81 -9.90
CA PRO A 434 1.53 -19.21 -8.54
C PRO A 434 3.01 -19.07 -8.31
N ILE A 435 3.79 -18.71 -9.33
CA ILE A 435 5.20 -18.43 -9.21
C ILE A 435 5.43 -16.97 -9.55
N ARG A 436 6.09 -16.26 -8.63
CA ARG A 436 6.43 -14.83 -8.82
C ARG A 436 7.93 -14.66 -8.74
N SER A 437 8.43 -13.63 -9.40
CA SER A 437 9.86 -13.34 -9.41
C SER A 437 10.15 -11.85 -9.43
N TRP A 438 11.06 -11.44 -8.56
CA TRP A 438 11.45 -10.04 -8.39
C TRP A 438 12.95 -9.88 -8.60
N VAL A 439 13.32 -8.73 -9.16
CA VAL A 439 14.72 -8.33 -9.35
C VAL A 439 14.96 -6.96 -8.75
N ALA A 440 16.15 -6.74 -8.22
CA ALA A 440 16.63 -5.43 -7.81
C ALA A 440 18.15 -5.33 -8.00
N THR A 441 18.66 -4.11 -8.04
CA THR A 441 20.10 -3.82 -8.19
C THR A 441 20.61 -2.99 -7.02
N HIS A 442 21.74 -3.37 -6.42
CA HIS A 442 22.40 -2.52 -5.44
C HIS A 442 22.88 -1.23 -6.11
N THR A 443 22.61 -0.09 -5.48
CA THR A 443 22.98 1.26 -5.97
C THR A 443 24.46 1.48 -6.26
N GLU A 444 25.38 0.79 -5.58
CA GLU A 444 26.83 1.10 -5.62
C GLU A 444 27.71 -0.11 -5.96
N ARG A 445 27.23 -1.35 -5.75
CA ARG A 445 28.10 -2.54 -5.74
C ARG A 445 27.91 -3.50 -6.92
N GLY A 446 27.08 -3.14 -7.91
CA GLY A 446 26.82 -3.99 -9.09
C GLY A 446 26.20 -5.36 -8.77
N LYS A 447 25.76 -5.57 -7.51
CA LYS A 447 25.05 -6.78 -7.08
C LYS A 447 23.62 -6.77 -7.62
N ILE A 448 23.16 -7.94 -8.03
CA ILE A 448 21.81 -8.19 -8.50
C ILE A 448 21.13 -9.10 -7.48
N TYR A 449 19.98 -8.67 -6.98
CA TYR A 449 19.13 -9.46 -6.10
C TYR A 449 18.03 -10.09 -6.95
N VAL A 450 17.84 -11.39 -6.84
CA VAL A 450 16.73 -12.10 -7.50
C VAL A 450 15.97 -12.89 -6.46
N ALA A 451 14.68 -12.65 -6.32
CA ALA A 451 13.79 -13.42 -5.46
C ALA A 451 12.84 -14.26 -6.32
N PHE A 452 12.71 -15.54 -5.99
CA PHE A 452 11.64 -16.42 -6.48
C PHE A 452 10.66 -16.68 -5.34
N PHE A 453 9.38 -16.69 -5.67
CA PHE A 453 8.31 -16.95 -4.73
C PHE A 453 7.45 -18.08 -5.27
N ASN A 454 7.21 -19.08 -4.43
CA ASN A 454 6.31 -20.18 -4.73
C ASN A 454 5.04 -20.00 -3.90
N LEU A 455 3.98 -19.54 -4.55
CA LEU A 455 2.67 -19.30 -3.94
C LEU A 455 1.80 -20.57 -3.90
N ASN A 456 2.25 -21.66 -4.53
CA ASN A 456 1.61 -22.97 -4.42
C ASN A 456 1.93 -23.64 -3.07
N LYS A 457 1.15 -24.67 -2.75
CA LYS A 457 1.40 -25.55 -1.60
C LYS A 457 2.51 -26.57 -1.85
N GLU A 458 2.74 -26.94 -3.11
CA GLU A 458 3.74 -27.93 -3.47
C GLU A 458 5.10 -27.29 -3.72
N THR A 459 6.16 -28.03 -3.39
CA THR A 459 7.53 -27.58 -3.67
C THR A 459 7.76 -27.52 -5.18
N THR A 460 8.21 -26.37 -5.67
CA THR A 460 8.40 -26.12 -7.11
C THR A 460 9.85 -25.75 -7.41
N THR A 461 10.42 -26.30 -8.48
CA THR A 461 11.71 -25.80 -8.96
C THR A 461 11.48 -24.65 -9.93
N ILE A 462 12.00 -23.48 -9.57
CA ILE A 462 11.87 -22.23 -10.32
C ILE A 462 13.24 -21.90 -10.90
N SER A 463 13.28 -21.55 -12.18
CA SER A 463 14.50 -21.20 -12.90
C SER A 463 14.35 -19.88 -13.65
N ALA A 464 15.45 -19.16 -13.82
CA ALA A 464 15.51 -17.96 -14.67
C ALA A 464 16.77 -17.97 -15.52
N ASN A 465 16.71 -17.32 -16.69
CA ASN A 465 17.89 -17.05 -17.50
C ASN A 465 18.49 -15.70 -17.09
N ILE A 466 19.81 -15.64 -16.97
CA ILE A 466 20.57 -14.42 -16.69
C ILE A 466 20.28 -13.34 -17.73
N ALA A 467 20.12 -13.72 -19.00
CA ALA A 467 19.89 -12.78 -20.10
C ALA A 467 18.56 -12.04 -19.97
N ASP A 468 17.57 -12.67 -19.32
CA ASP A 468 16.22 -12.15 -19.20
C ASP A 468 16.06 -11.26 -17.94
N LEU A 469 17.07 -11.21 -17.07
CA LEU A 469 17.04 -10.32 -15.91
C LEU A 469 17.05 -8.85 -16.36
N PRO A 470 16.04 -8.04 -16.00
CA PRO A 470 15.98 -6.62 -16.34
C PRO A 470 17.21 -5.81 -15.90
N ALA A 471 17.82 -6.21 -14.79
CA ALA A 471 19.06 -5.63 -14.28
C ALA A 471 20.25 -5.80 -15.24
N VAL A 472 20.27 -6.93 -15.96
CA VAL A 472 21.35 -7.33 -16.87
C VAL A 472 21.13 -6.76 -18.27
N SER A 473 19.88 -6.78 -18.77
CA SER A 473 19.54 -6.25 -20.09
C SER A 473 19.81 -4.74 -20.20
N ARG A 474 19.75 -3.98 -19.09
CA ARG A 474 20.10 -2.56 -19.03
C ARG A 474 21.60 -2.25 -19.12
N LEU A 475 22.49 -3.23 -18.96
CA LEU A 475 23.95 -3.04 -19.09
C LEU A 475 24.43 -2.91 -20.56
N GLY A 476 23.51 -3.03 -21.53
CA GLY A 476 23.77 -2.82 -22.95
C GLY A 476 24.41 -4.03 -23.64
N THR A 477 24.02 -4.25 -24.90
CA THR A 477 24.45 -5.35 -25.79
C THR A 477 25.95 -5.37 -26.13
N ARG A 478 26.77 -4.46 -25.57
CA ARG A 478 28.20 -4.34 -25.87
C ARG A 478 29.12 -5.15 -24.95
N ARG A 479 28.63 -5.69 -23.83
CA ARG A 479 29.39 -6.63 -23.00
C ARG A 479 28.81 -8.04 -23.13
N LYS A 480 29.57 -8.95 -23.76
CA LYS A 480 29.30 -10.39 -23.62
C LYS A 480 29.43 -10.73 -22.14
N LEU A 481 28.30 -10.93 -21.43
CA LEU A 481 28.31 -11.42 -20.06
C LEU A 481 29.14 -12.70 -19.99
N LYS A 482 30.20 -12.68 -19.18
CA LYS A 482 31.15 -13.80 -19.15
C LYS A 482 30.68 -14.89 -18.22
N ILE A 483 30.18 -14.51 -17.04
CA ILE A 483 29.67 -15.40 -16.00
C ILE A 483 28.95 -14.60 -14.90
N CYS A 484 27.87 -15.13 -14.35
CA CYS A 484 27.33 -14.66 -13.08
C CYS A 484 27.67 -15.67 -11.99
N ALA A 485 28.07 -15.17 -10.83
CA ALA A 485 28.32 -15.97 -9.64
C ALA A 485 27.64 -15.35 -8.43
N GLY A 486 27.24 -16.17 -7.47
CA GLY A 486 26.50 -15.70 -6.31
C GLY A 486 26.11 -16.81 -5.35
N THR A 487 25.18 -16.48 -4.47
CA THR A 487 24.71 -17.38 -3.42
C THR A 487 23.20 -17.26 -3.26
N GLU A 488 22.52 -18.40 -3.13
CA GLU A 488 21.14 -18.45 -2.64
C GLU A 488 21.18 -18.42 -1.11
N ILE A 489 20.54 -17.43 -0.49
CA ILE A 489 20.84 -17.05 0.89
C ILE A 489 20.27 -18.01 1.93
N TRP A 490 19.19 -18.73 1.62
CA TRP A 490 18.52 -19.60 2.59
C TRP A 490 19.22 -20.96 2.69
N SER A 491 19.53 -21.57 1.55
CA SER A 491 20.26 -22.84 1.42
C SER A 491 21.78 -22.67 1.49
N ARG A 492 22.29 -21.45 1.30
CA ARG A 492 23.72 -21.13 1.11
C ARG A 492 24.36 -21.79 -0.11
N SER A 493 23.53 -22.23 -1.07
CA SER A 493 24.01 -22.84 -2.30
C SER A 493 24.74 -21.81 -3.17
N ILE A 494 25.90 -22.20 -3.70
CA ILE A 494 26.69 -21.35 -4.59
C ILE A 494 26.16 -21.51 -6.02
N VAL A 495 25.88 -20.38 -6.67
CA VAL A 495 25.50 -20.31 -8.08
C VAL A 495 26.67 -19.81 -8.90
N ARG A 496 27.00 -20.50 -9.99
CA ARG A 496 27.97 -20.04 -10.98
C ARG A 496 27.56 -20.52 -12.37
N THR A 497 27.02 -19.61 -13.18
CA THR A 497 26.40 -19.96 -14.47
C THR A 497 26.53 -18.84 -15.48
N LYS A 498 26.41 -19.19 -16.76
CA LYS A 498 26.37 -18.24 -17.89
C LYS A 498 24.97 -18.12 -18.50
N THR A 499 24.08 -19.04 -18.14
CA THR A 499 22.76 -19.20 -18.77
C THR A 499 21.69 -19.13 -17.69
N THR A 500 21.41 -20.25 -17.03
CA THR A 500 20.30 -20.39 -16.10
C THR A 500 20.77 -20.68 -14.69
N PHE A 501 19.96 -20.24 -13.72
CA PHE A 501 20.06 -20.64 -12.32
C PHE A 501 18.67 -21.04 -11.84
N SER A 502 18.62 -21.90 -10.82
CA SER A 502 17.38 -22.44 -10.29
C SER A 502 17.47 -22.66 -8.79
N ALA A 503 16.30 -22.73 -8.16
CA ALA A 503 16.15 -23.20 -6.79
C ALA A 503 14.91 -24.07 -6.68
N GLN A 504 14.99 -25.10 -5.83
CA GLN A 504 13.82 -25.79 -5.33
C GLN A 504 13.22 -24.95 -4.20
N VAL A 505 12.01 -24.44 -4.40
CA VAL A 505 11.35 -23.51 -3.47
C VAL A 505 10.18 -24.23 -2.80
N PRO A 506 10.17 -24.36 -1.45
CA PRO A 506 9.06 -24.96 -0.71
C PRO A 506 7.72 -24.28 -1.01
N GLY A 507 6.61 -24.96 -0.71
CA GLY A 507 5.29 -24.36 -0.79
C GLY A 507 5.19 -23.13 0.11
N HIS A 508 4.59 -22.05 -0.39
CA HIS A 508 4.53 -20.73 0.25
C HIS A 508 5.91 -20.11 0.57
N GLY A 509 6.99 -20.72 0.06
CA GLY A 509 8.37 -20.31 0.33
C GLY A 509 8.93 -19.34 -0.70
N SER A 510 10.16 -18.90 -0.43
CA SER A 510 10.93 -18.07 -1.35
C SER A 510 12.39 -18.54 -1.44
N ALA A 511 13.02 -18.26 -2.58
CA ALA A 511 14.48 -18.32 -2.74
C ALA A 511 14.99 -16.91 -3.02
N LEU A 512 16.14 -16.54 -2.45
CA LEU A 512 16.72 -15.21 -2.66
C LEU A 512 18.20 -15.34 -3.03
N PHE A 513 18.54 -14.90 -4.22
CA PHE A 513 19.88 -14.93 -4.78
C PHE A 513 20.54 -13.56 -4.69
N VAL A 514 21.83 -13.56 -4.33
CA VAL A 514 22.72 -12.40 -4.48
C VAL A 514 23.74 -12.74 -5.54
N LEU A 515 23.61 -12.13 -6.71
CA LEU A 515 24.43 -12.40 -7.89
C LEU A 515 25.37 -11.23 -8.20
N SER A 516 26.53 -11.55 -8.77
CA SER A 516 27.47 -10.62 -9.39
C SER A 516 27.76 -11.12 -10.79
N CYS A 517 27.47 -10.28 -11.79
CA CYS A 517 27.63 -10.60 -13.20
C CYS A 517 28.75 -9.75 -13.80
N LEU A 518 29.76 -10.40 -14.39
CA LEU A 518 30.98 -9.78 -14.95
C LEU A 518 30.98 -9.70 -16.47
#